data_AF-A0AAD8B655-F1
#
_entry.id   AF-A0AAD8B655-F1
#
_cell.length_a   1.000
_cell.length_b   1.000
_cell.length_c   1.000
_cell.angle_alpha   90.00
_cell.angle_beta   90.00
_cell.angle_gamma   90.00
#
_symmetry.space_group_name_H-M   'P 1'
#
loop_
_entity.id
_entity.type
_entity.pdbx_description
1 polymer ?
#
loop_
_entity_poly.entity_id
_entity_poly.type
_entity_poly.pdbx_seq_one_letter_code
_entity_poly.pdbx_strand_id
1 'polypeptide(L)'
;MSINGKPKSLMSINGKPNSLMSITGKANCLMTINGKPNSLMSINCKANSLMSINGKPNSLMSINGKANSLMSINGKPNSLMRINGKANSLMSINGKPK
;
A
#
# COMPACT_ATOMS: atom_id res chain seq x y z
N MET A 1 14.56 -0.04 0.50
CA MET A 1 14.01 -0.80 1.64
C MET A 1 13.02 -1.81 1.11
N SER A 2 13.18 -3.07 1.50
CA SER A 2 12.29 -4.16 1.13
C SER A 2 11.77 -4.86 2.38
N ILE A 3 10.46 -5.09 2.47
CA ILE A 3 9.82 -5.73 3.62
C ILE A 3 8.96 -6.88 3.13
N ASN A 4 9.12 -8.04 3.75
CA ASN A 4 8.28 -9.22 3.53
C ASN A 4 7.75 -9.74 4.87
N GLY A 5 6.46 -10.06 4.96
CA GLY A 5 5.87 -10.49 6.23
C GLY A 5 4.53 -11.18 6.09
N LYS A 6 4.28 -12.16 6.96
CA LYS A 6 3.02 -12.92 7.03
C LYS A 6 2.46 -13.02 8.46
N PRO A 7 2.26 -11.90 9.17
CA PRO A 7 1.78 -11.95 10.55
C PRO A 7 0.36 -12.53 10.63
N LYS A 8 0.10 -13.27 11.72
CA LYS A 8 -1.23 -13.84 11.99
C LYS A 8 -2.29 -12.76 12.27
N SER A 9 -1.90 -11.57 12.73
CA SER A 9 -2.85 -10.52 13.10
C SER A 9 -2.58 -9.20 12.36
N LEU A 10 -1.49 -8.51 12.68
CA LEU A 10 -1.23 -7.13 12.23
C LEU A 10 0.10 -7.02 11.47
N MET A 11 0.10 -6.28 10.36
CA MET A 11 1.31 -5.80 9.70
C MET A 11 1.25 -4.27 9.60
N SER A 12 2.18 -3.58 10.25
CA SER A 12 2.32 -2.13 10.17
C SER A 12 3.70 -1.77 9.67
N ILE A 13 3.75 -0.90 8.66
CA ILE A 13 4.99 -0.52 7.98
C ILE A 13 5.01 0.99 7.82
N ASN A 14 6.11 1.59 8.22
CA ASN A 14 6.39 3.00 7.99
C ASN A 14 7.81 3.15 7.44
N GLY A 15 8.00 3.95 6.38
CA GLY A 15 9.33 4.17 5.85
C GLY A 15 9.44 5.35 4.89
N LYS A 16 10.63 5.92 4.83
CA LYS A 16 11.00 7.02 3.92
C LYS A 16 12.37 6.76 3.27
N PRO A 17 12.55 5.65 2.55
CA PRO A 17 13.86 5.34 1.97
C PRO A 17 14.19 6.30 0.81
N ASN A 18 15.49 6.57 0.61
CA ASN A 18 15.98 7.52 -0.39
C ASN A 18 15.76 7.11 -1.85
N SER A 19 15.25 5.91 -2.12
CA SER A 19 15.03 5.42 -3.49
C SER A 19 13.74 4.58 -3.56
N LEU A 20 13.82 3.30 -3.22
CA LEU A 20 12.72 2.35 -3.34
C LEU A 20 12.16 1.92 -1.99
N MET A 21 10.83 1.86 -1.91
CA MET A 21 10.09 1.09 -0.89
C MET A 21 9.30 -0.02 -1.57
N SER A 22 9.65 -1.27 -1.28
CA SER A 22 8.94 -2.46 -1.78
C SER A 22 8.39 -3.28 -0.62
N ILE A 23 7.09 -3.58 -0.66
CA ILE A 23 6.41 -4.28 0.42
C ILE A 23 5.61 -5.43 -0.15
N THR A 24 5.87 -6.61 0.36
CA THR A 24 5.07 -7.80 0.11
C THR A 24 4.57 -8.35 1.43
N GLY A 25 3.29 -8.71 1.52
CA GLY A 25 2.83 -9.33 2.75
C GLY A 25 1.40 -9.81 2.79
N LYS A 26 1.10 -10.57 3.85
CA LYS A 26 -0.23 -11.05 4.16
C LYS A 26 -0.54 -10.88 5.64
N ALA A 27 -1.70 -10.33 5.97
CA ALA A 27 -2.21 -10.27 7.34
C ALA A 27 -3.64 -10.83 7.41
N ASN A 28 -4.03 -11.47 8.51
CA ASN A 28 -5.43 -11.91 8.64
C ASN A 28 -6.34 -10.77 9.09
N CYS A 29 -5.88 -9.88 9.98
CA CYS A 29 -6.73 -8.78 10.47
C CYS A 29 -6.45 -7.51 9.67
N LEU A 30 -5.36 -6.80 9.97
CA LEU A 30 -5.13 -5.45 9.46
C LEU A 30 -3.72 -5.32 8.87
N MET A 31 -3.67 -4.63 7.73
CA MET A 31 -2.43 -4.18 7.11
C MET A 31 -2.45 -2.67 6.94
N THR A 32 -1.47 -1.99 7.53
CA THR A 32 -1.28 -0.54 7.42
C THR A 32 0.09 -0.23 6.86
N ILE A 33 0.12 0.55 5.78
CA ILE A 33 1.36 0.91 5.10
C ILE A 33 1.41 2.42 4.91
N ASN A 34 2.46 3.04 5.43
CA ASN A 34 2.77 4.46 5.24
C ASN A 34 4.16 4.59 4.59
N GLY A 35 4.23 5.24 3.42
CA GLY A 35 5.51 5.38 2.71
C GLY A 35 5.67 6.70 1.97
N LYS A 36 6.85 7.30 2.08
CA LYS A 36 7.24 8.48 1.27
C LYS A 36 8.66 8.31 0.70
N PRO A 37 8.89 7.32 -0.18
CA PRO A 37 10.19 7.14 -0.80
C PRO A 37 10.47 8.22 -1.86
N ASN A 38 11.72 8.59 -2.08
CA ASN A 38 12.06 9.62 -3.07
C ASN A 38 11.81 9.20 -4.52
N SER A 39 11.76 7.90 -4.83
CA SER A 39 11.53 7.44 -6.20
C SER A 39 10.25 6.63 -6.31
N LEU A 40 10.23 5.41 -5.76
CA LEU A 40 9.18 4.45 -6.05
C LEU A 40 8.62 3.78 -4.78
N MET A 41 7.30 3.65 -4.76
CA MET A 41 6.57 2.82 -3.80
C MET A 41 5.85 1.68 -4.54
N SER A 42 6.21 0.44 -4.22
CA SER A 42 5.56 -0.77 -4.75
C SER A 42 4.98 -1.59 -3.60
N ILE A 43 3.71 -1.94 -3.70
CA ILE A 43 2.99 -2.69 -2.67
C ILE A 43 2.28 -3.86 -3.31
N ASN A 44 2.56 -5.08 -2.84
CA ASN A 44 1.84 -6.29 -3.20
C ASN A 44 1.35 -7.03 -1.96
N CYS A 45 0.10 -6.81 -1.57
CA CYS A 45 -0.36 -7.21 -0.24
C CYS A 45 -1.74 -7.85 -0.22
N LYS A 46 -2.02 -8.65 0.80
CA LYS A 46 -3.36 -9.22 1.07
C LYS A 46 -3.74 -9.09 2.54
N ALA A 47 -4.97 -8.67 2.82
CA ALA A 47 -5.56 -8.67 4.16
C ALA A 47 -6.91 -9.42 4.15
N ASN A 48 -7.30 -10.12 5.21
CA ASN A 48 -8.69 -10.61 5.26
C ASN A 48 -9.65 -9.49 5.67
N SER A 49 -9.36 -8.73 6.74
CA SER A 49 -10.29 -7.66 7.16
C SER A 49 -9.99 -6.33 6.49
N LEU A 50 -8.89 -5.67 6.87
CA LEU A 50 -8.65 -4.26 6.52
C LEU A 50 -7.28 -4.06 5.88
N MET A 51 -7.25 -3.27 4.81
CA MET A 51 -6.02 -2.77 4.22
C MET A 51 -6.07 -1.25 4.07
N SER A 52 -5.08 -0.57 4.65
CA SER A 52 -4.90 0.87 4.54
C SER A 52 -3.51 1.18 4.00
N ILE A 53 -3.46 1.92 2.89
CA ILE A 53 -2.22 2.32 2.22
C ILE A 53 -2.22 3.83 2.09
N ASN A 54 -1.17 4.48 2.58
CA ASN A 54 -0.91 5.89 2.34
C ASN A 54 0.50 6.06 1.78
N GLY A 55 0.62 6.69 0.62
CA GLY A 55 1.92 7.02 0.10
C GLY A 55 1.99 8.23 -0.80
N LYS A 56 3.14 8.90 -0.75
CA LYS A 56 3.45 10.09 -1.55
C LYS A 56 4.88 9.99 -2.08
N PRO A 57 5.18 9.04 -2.98
CA PRO A 57 6.50 8.96 -3.59
C PRO A 57 6.71 10.09 -4.60
N ASN A 58 7.94 10.58 -4.79
CA ASN A 58 8.15 11.69 -5.74
C ASN A 58 8.00 11.30 -7.21
N SER A 59 7.99 10.00 -7.55
CA SER A 59 7.81 9.56 -8.94
C SER A 59 6.61 8.62 -9.09
N LEU A 60 6.73 7.39 -8.58
CA LEU A 60 5.80 6.31 -8.95
C LEU A 60 5.20 5.63 -7.73
N MET A 61 3.88 5.41 -7.79
CA MET A 61 3.15 4.58 -6.83
C MET A 61 2.45 3.43 -7.57
N SER A 62 2.76 2.20 -7.19
CA SER A 62 2.13 0.99 -7.71
C SER A 62 1.59 0.15 -6.57
N ILE A 63 0.28 -0.15 -6.62
CA ILE A 63 -0.40 -0.95 -5.62
C ILE A 63 -1.10 -2.12 -6.30
N ASN A 64 -0.78 -3.33 -5.85
CA ASN A 64 -1.57 -4.53 -6.06
C ASN A 64 -2.03 -5.03 -4.69
N GLY A 65 -3.32 -4.94 -4.40
CA GLY A 65 -3.82 -5.22 -3.05
C GLY A 65 -5.18 -5.89 -3.03
N LYS A 66 -5.38 -6.78 -2.07
CA LYS A 66 -6.69 -7.42 -1.83
C LYS A 66 -7.06 -7.35 -0.35
N ALA A 67 -8.30 -6.93 -0.07
CA ALA A 67 -8.95 -7.09 1.22
C ALA A 67 -10.24 -7.90 1.05
N ASN A 68 -10.71 -8.64 2.07
CA ASN A 68 -12.09 -9.16 2.00
C ASN A 68 -13.08 -8.08 2.45
N SER A 69 -12.83 -7.35 3.53
CA SER A 69 -13.77 -6.31 3.99
C SER A 69 -13.49 -4.95 3.38
N LEU A 70 -12.48 -4.21 3.87
CA LEU A 70 -12.23 -2.83 3.44
C LEU A 70 -10.83 -2.64 2.87
N MET A 71 -10.76 -1.89 1.77
CA MET A 71 -9.52 -1.39 1.22
C MET A 71 -9.58 0.13 1.07
N SER A 72 -8.61 0.82 1.67
CA SER A 72 -8.43 2.26 1.54
C SER A 72 -7.04 2.57 1.01
N ILE A 73 -6.98 3.36 -0.06
CA ILE A 73 -5.74 3.81 -0.68
C ILE A 73 -5.75 5.33 -0.74
N ASN A 74 -4.74 5.96 -0.16
CA ASN A 74 -4.44 7.38 -0.32
C ASN A 74 -3.07 7.56 -1.00
N GLY A 75 -3.07 8.07 -2.23
CA GLY A 75 -1.86 8.14 -3.06
C GLY A 75 -1.71 9.46 -3.80
N LYS A 76 -0.60 10.17 -3.64
CA LYS A 76 -0.32 11.39 -4.44
C LYS A 76 1.12 11.39 -4.96
N PRO A 77 1.48 10.51 -5.91
CA PRO A 77 2.76 10.58 -6.60
C PRO A 77 2.86 11.82 -7.50
N ASN A 78 4.07 12.26 -7.87
CA ASN A 78 4.18 13.37 -8.84
C ASN A 78 4.04 12.92 -10.31
N SER A 79 4.26 11.63 -10.63
CA SER A 79 4.29 11.19 -12.04
C SER A 79 3.20 10.19 -12.37
N LEU A 80 3.19 9.01 -11.75
CA LEU A 80 2.18 7.98 -12.07
C LEU A 80 1.68 7.26 -10.83
N MET A 81 0.39 6.94 -10.87
CA MET A 81 -0.31 6.11 -9.90
C MET A 81 -0.98 4.95 -10.63
N ARG A 82 -0.64 3.71 -10.25
CA ARG A 82 -1.31 2.51 -10.74
C ARG A 82 -1.86 1.72 -9.56
N ILE A 83 -3.17 1.46 -9.60
CA ILE A 83 -3.86 0.72 -8.56
C ILE A 83 -4.59 -0.45 -9.20
N ASN A 84 -4.25 -1.66 -8.77
CA ASN A 84 -5.02 -2.87 -8.97
C ASN A 84 -5.45 -3.37 -7.59
N GLY A 85 -6.58 -2.88 -7.10
CA GLY A 85 -7.09 -3.20 -5.77
C GLY A 85 -8.44 -3.89 -5.83
N LYS A 86 -8.70 -4.79 -4.87
CA LYS A 86 -10.01 -5.45 -4.72
C LYS A 86 -10.41 -5.52 -3.25
N ALA A 87 -11.64 -5.15 -2.97
CA ALA A 87 -12.33 -5.43 -1.71
C ALA A 87 -13.67 -6.11 -1.99
N ASN A 88 -14.15 -7.00 -1.11
CA ASN A 88 -15.48 -7.59 -1.30
C ASN A 88 -16.58 -6.68 -0.74
N SER A 89 -16.31 -5.87 0.30
CA SER A 89 -17.32 -4.97 0.88
C SER A 89 -17.17 -3.53 0.38
N LEU A 90 -16.03 -2.87 0.66
CA LEU A 90 -15.86 -1.47 0.25
C LEU A 90 -14.42 -1.16 -0.13
N MET A 91 -14.29 -0.42 -1.23
CA MET A 91 -13.03 0.08 -1.73
C MET A 91 -13.10 1.60 -1.87
N SER A 92 -12.13 2.29 -1.27
CA SER A 92 -11.94 3.73 -1.44
C SER A 92 -10.54 4.00 -1.99
N ILE A 93 -10.49 4.75 -3.08
CA ILE A 93 -9.26 5.25 -3.67
C ILE A 93 -9.35 6.77 -3.68
N ASN A 94 -8.46 7.43 -2.96
CA ASN A 94 -8.29 8.87 -3.02
C ASN A 94 -6.87 9.20 -3.44
N GLY A 95 -6.71 9.79 -4.61
CA GLY A 95 -5.37 10.03 -5.10
C GLY A 95 -5.31 10.17 -6.60
N LYS A 96 -4.39 11.02 -7.04
CA LYS A 96 -4.01 11.13 -8.44
C LYS A 96 -2.57 11.64 -8.51
N PRO A 97 -1.86 11.37 -9.61
CA PRO A 97 -0.64 12.09 -9.92
C PRO A 97 -0.86 13.60 -9.83
N LYS A 98 0.15 14.32 -9.35
CA LYS A 98 0.15 15.79 -9.34
C LYS A 98 0.25 16.34 -10.76
#